data_AF-A0A9E8MYW7-F1
#
_entry.id   AF-A0A9E8MYW7-F1
#
_cell.length_a   1.000
_cell.length_b   1.000
_cell.length_c   1.000
_cell.angle_alpha   90.00
_cell.angle_beta   90.00
_cell.angle_gamma   90.00
#
_symmetry.space_group_name_H-M   'P 1'
#
loop_
_entity.id
_entity.type
_entity.pdbx_description
1 polymer ?
#
loop_
_entity_poly.entity_id
_entity_poly.type
_entity_poly.pdbx_seq_one_letter_code
_entity_poly.pdbx_strand_id
1 'polypeptide(L)' 'MSSEYGARPVKRVIQKEVLNQLSKAILSGKVTTDSIILLDAFDNELVFRNQDDLVTKAL' A
#
# COMPACT_ATOMS: atom_id res chain seq x y z
N MET A 1 -30.41 -5.20 15.54
CA MET A 1 -29.32 -4.89 16.48
C MET A 1 -28.12 -4.34 15.68
N SER A 2 -28.27 -3.31 14.84
CA SER A 2 -28.18 -1.87 15.14
C SER A 2 -26.83 -1.40 15.74
N SER A 3 -25.89 -1.07 14.85
CA SER A 3 -24.78 -0.09 15.01
C SER A 3 -23.75 -0.26 16.14
N GLU A 4 -22.78 -1.17 16.02
CA GLU A 4 -21.59 -1.20 16.92
C GLU A 4 -20.24 -1.45 16.19
N TYR A 5 -20.15 -1.16 14.89
CA TYR A 5 -18.87 -1.10 14.19
C TYR A 5 -18.78 0.23 13.45
N GLY A 6 -18.27 1.27 14.11
CA GLY A 6 -17.79 2.48 13.41
C GLY A 6 -16.66 2.13 12.44
N ALA A 7 -15.79 3.06 12.03
CA ALA A 7 -14.69 2.79 11.07
C ALA A 7 -13.64 1.73 11.49
N ARG A 8 -13.81 1.05 12.64
CA ARG A 8 -12.88 0.03 13.16
C ARG A 8 -12.64 -1.15 12.21
N PRO A 9 -13.65 -1.74 11.52
CA PRO A 9 -13.41 -2.78 10.53
C PRO A 9 -12.53 -2.26 9.39
N VAL A 10 -12.81 -1.05 8.89
CA VAL A 10 -12.04 -0.41 7.82
C VAL A 10 -10.59 -0.16 8.25
N LYS A 11 -10.37 0.39 9.45
CA LYS A 11 -9.02 0.60 10.01
C LYS A 11 -8.22 -0.70 10.08
N ARG A 12 -8.86 -1.80 10.49
CA ARG A 12 -8.20 -3.11 10.60
C ARG A 12 -7.85 -3.69 9.23
N VAL A 13 -8.71 -3.49 8.22
CA VAL A 13 -8.43 -3.88 6.83
C VAL A 13 -7.26 -3.08 6.28
N ILE A 14 -7.24 -1.75 6.43
CA ILE A 14 -6.12 -0.90 5.98
C ILE A 14 -4.81 -1.34 6.63
N GLN A 15 -4.81 -1.60 7.94
CA GLN A 15 -3.61 -2.03 8.64
C GLN A 15 -3.08 -3.37 8.10
N LYS A 16 -3.97 -4.34 7.88
CA LYS A 16 -3.59 -5.68 7.41
C LYS A 16 -3.19 -5.72 5.94
N GLU A 17 -4.00 -5.12 5.08
CA GLU A 17 -3.84 -5.23 3.63
C GLU A 17 -2.88 -4.19 3.07
N VAL A 18 -2.82 -2.99 3.67
CA VAL A 18 -1.95 -1.92 3.17
C VAL A 18 -0.67 -1.83 3.99
N LEU A 19 -0.76 -1.50 5.28
CA LEU A 19 0.42 -1.14 6.07
C LEU A 19 1.39 -2.32 6.28
N ASN A 20 0.86 -3.52 6.57
CA ASN A 20 1.71 -4.69 6.75
C ASN A 20 2.38 -5.14 5.45
N GLN A 21 1.68 -5.05 4.31
CA GLN A 21 2.26 -5.41 3.02
C GLN A 21 3.33 -4.40 2.60
N LEU A 22 3.06 -3.10 2.79
CA LEU A 22 4.03 -2.03 2.57
C LEU A 22 5.28 -2.21 3.44
N SER A 23 5.11 -2.52 4.72
CA SER A 23 6.23 -2.78 5.63
C SER A 23 7.13 -3.92 5.12
N LYS A 24 6.54 -5.01 4.61
CA LYS A 24 7.31 -6.11 4.00
C LYS A 24 8.04 -5.65 2.72
N ALA A 25 7.38 -4.86 1.88
CA ALA A 25 7.98 -4.34 0.64
C ALA A 25 9.22 -3.48 0.94
N ILE A 26 9.12 -2.58 1.94
CA ILE A 26 10.23 -1.74 2.40
C ILE A 26 11.37 -2.60 2.96
N LEU A 27 11.08 -3.54 3.85
CA LEU A 27 12.09 -4.42 4.44
C LEU A 27 12.77 -5.31 3.40
N SER A 28 12.08 -5.65 2.31
CA SER A 28 12.65 -6.41 1.20
C SER A 28 13.48 -5.58 0.21
N GLY A 29 13.51 -4.25 0.37
CA GLY A 29 14.20 -3.33 -0.54
C GLY A 29 13.51 -3.12 -1.89
N LYS A 30 12.28 -3.64 -2.08
CA LYS A 30 11.50 -3.45 -3.31
C LYS A 30 10.96 -2.02 -3.46
N VAL A 31 10.79 -1.33 -2.32
CA VAL A 31 10.29 0.05 -2.25
C VAL A 31 11.11 0.78 -1.19
N THR A 32 11.46 2.03 -1.46
CA THR A 32 12.23 2.88 -0.54
C THR A 32 11.36 4.00 0.03
N THR A 33 11.74 4.54 1.19
CA THR A 33 10.95 5.57 1.92
C THR A 33 11.42 7.00 1.64
N ASP A 34 12.42 7.18 0.78
CA ASP A 34 13.01 8.45 0.38
C ASP A 34 12.26 9.14 -0.77
N SER A 35 11.28 8.46 -1.38
CA SER A 35 10.39 9.03 -2.39
C SER A 35 8.91 8.69 -2.15
N ILE A 36 8.04 9.30 -2.96
CA ILE A 36 6.60 9.08 -2.89
C ILE A 36 6.29 7.64 -3.31
N ILE A 37 5.60 6.90 -2.44
CA ILE A 37 5.15 5.54 -2.69
C ILE A 37 3.73 5.59 -3.24
N LEU A 38 3.55 5.12 -4.47
CA LEU A 38 2.27 4.98 -5.13
C LEU A 38 1.68 3.61 -4.82
N LEU A 39 0.47 3.61 -4.26
CA LEU A 39 -0.35 2.42 -4.05
C LEU A 39 -1.36 2.30 -5.18
N ASP A 40 -1.38 1.15 -5.83
CA ASP A 40 -2.31 0.82 -6.90
C ASP A 40 -2.92 -0.57 -6.67
N ALA A 41 -3.94 -0.91 -7.46
CA ALA A 41 -4.56 -2.23 -7.44
C ALA A 41 -4.57 -2.83 -8.85
N PHE A 42 -4.00 -4.02 -9.00
CA PHE A 42 -3.95 -4.75 -10.26
C PHE A 42 -4.25 -6.23 -10.00
N ASP A 43 -5.09 -6.86 -10.82
CA ASP A 43 -5.48 -8.28 -10.66
C ASP A 43 -5.95 -8.66 -9.24
N ASN A 44 -6.68 -7.74 -8.58
CA ASN A 44 -7.12 -7.85 -7.18
C ASN A 44 -5.99 -7.89 -6.13
N GLU A 45 -4.77 -7.52 -6.49
CA GLU A 45 -3.64 -7.37 -5.58
C GLU A 45 -3.20 -5.91 -5.44
N LEU A 46 -2.70 -5.56 -4.26
CA LEU A 46 -2.14 -4.23 -3.99
C LEU A 46 -0.68 -4.18 -4.46
N VAL A 47 -0.35 -3.16 -5.24
CA VAL A 47 0.99 -2.93 -5.80
C VAL A 47 1.56 -1.63 -5.26
N PHE A 48 2.78 -1.70 -4.74
CA PHE A 48 3.54 -0.54 -4.22
C PHE A 48 4.69 -0.22 -5.17
N ARG A 49 4.84 1.04 -5.56
CA ARG A 49 5.90 1.52 -6.48
C ARG A 49 6.44 2.86 -6.01
N ASN A 50 7.73 3.12 -6.18
CA ASN A 50 8.27 4.46 -6.04
C ASN A 50 7.89 5.30 -7.28
N GLN A 51 7.51 6.57 -7.07
CA GLN A 51 7.08 7.44 -8.17
C GLN A 51 8.19 7.65 -9.21
N ASP A 52 9.44 7.71 -8.78
CA ASP A 52 10.58 7.96 -9.66
C ASP A 52 10.78 6.84 -10.70
N ASP A 53 10.50 5.58 -10.33
CA ASP A 53 10.58 4.43 -11.24
C ASP A 53 9.61 4.56 -12.43
N LEU A 54 8.48 5.24 -12.23
CA LEU A 54 7.49 5.47 -13.28
C LEU A 54 7.95 6.53 -14.27
N VAL A 55 8.67 7.55 -13.80
CA VAL A 55 9.24 8.59 -14.66
C VAL A 55 10.37 8.01 -15.51
N THR A 56 11.24 7.18 -14.93
CA THR A 56 12.35 6.55 -15.66
C THR A 56 11.89 5.52 -16.67
N LYS A 57 10.79 4.79 -16.43
CA LYS A 57 10.22 3.84 -17.41
C LYS A 57 9.48 4.49 -18.58
N ALA A 58 9.09 5.75 -18.46
CA ALA A 58 8.38 6.49 -19.51
C ALA A 58 9.32 7.20 -20.50
N LEU A 59 10.64 7.12 -20.26
CA LEU A 59 11.72 7.62 -21.11
C LEU A 59 12.40 6.46 -21.84
#